data_AF-A0A0V0XLD3-F1
#
_entry.id   AF-A0A0V0XLD3-F1
#
_cell.length_a   1.000
_cell.length_b   1.000
_cell.length_c   1.000
_cell.angle_alpha   90.00
_cell.angle_beta   90.00
_cell.angle_gamma   90.00
#
_symmetry.space_group_name_H-M   'P 1'
#
loop_
_entity.id
_entity.type
_entity.pdbx_description
1 polymer ?
#
loop_
_entity_poly.entity_id
_entity_poly.type
_entity_poly.pdbx_seq_one_letter_code
_entity_poly.pdbx_strand_id
1 'polypeptide(L)'
;MGNKKSTRGQYSNSSWKETVLKVNVSRLANPRTKMLLQLMWPQDFADLSTFSIIICEEIIRIDPFWTKMFISSKDPCITIKGEKTATFRKQALLLVDIIQTAVKHAEDLSQIEDLLIKLGRRHVEYCSANTHTSHLDAITIALLNVMHVRMESHHLDLNDQFQVMAAWKTIGDYICSRIACGMEVLP
;
A
#
# COMPACT_ATOMS: atom_id res chain seq x y z
N MET A 1 -35.46 38.60 8.11
CA MET A 1 -34.12 38.17 8.57
C MET A 1 -34.30 37.02 9.54
N GLY A 2 -33.59 35.90 9.37
CA GLY A 2 -33.53 34.84 10.38
C GLY A 2 -33.62 33.40 9.88
N ASN A 3 -32.54 32.91 9.27
CA ASN A 3 -32.03 31.52 9.25
C ASN A 3 -33.01 30.34 9.07
N LYS A 4 -33.13 29.88 7.81
CA LYS A 4 -33.32 28.45 7.53
C LYS A 4 -31.99 27.73 7.83
N LYS A 5 -31.97 26.90 8.89
CA LYS A 5 -30.89 25.94 9.13
C LYS A 5 -30.84 24.97 7.96
N SER A 6 -29.79 25.07 7.16
CA SER A 6 -29.40 24.07 6.19
C SER A 6 -28.89 22.84 6.95
N THR A 7 -29.74 21.83 7.11
CA THR A 7 -29.31 20.46 7.44
C THR A 7 -28.61 19.90 6.21
N ARG A 8 -27.32 20.24 6.07
CA ARG A 8 -26.45 19.61 5.09
C ARG A 8 -26.13 18.22 5.61
N GLY A 9 -26.83 17.22 5.08
CA GLY A 9 -26.61 15.82 5.41
C GLY A 9 -25.16 15.45 5.18
N GLN A 10 -24.49 15.00 6.25
CA GLN A 10 -23.27 14.21 6.18
C GLN A 10 -23.66 12.82 5.63
N TYR A 11 -23.89 12.73 4.32
CA TYR A 11 -23.95 11.44 3.65
C TYR A 11 -22.53 10.91 3.51
N SER A 12 -22.12 10.16 4.53
CA SER A 12 -21.25 8.99 4.51
C SER A 12 -20.65 8.65 3.12
N ASN A 13 -19.49 9.22 2.81
CA ASN A 13 -18.60 8.66 1.78
C ASN A 13 -17.84 7.41 2.27
N SER A 14 -18.05 7.01 3.54
CA SER A 14 -17.37 5.88 4.19
C SER A 14 -18.07 4.53 3.96
N SER A 15 -19.41 4.48 3.99
CA SER A 15 -20.17 3.22 3.98
C SER A 15 -19.96 2.37 2.71
N TRP A 16 -19.91 2.99 1.53
CA TRP A 16 -19.69 2.25 0.28
C TRP A 16 -18.22 1.81 0.15
N LYS A 17 -17.25 2.65 0.55
CA LYS A 17 -15.83 2.29 0.55
C LYS A 17 -15.56 1.11 1.50
N GLU A 18 -16.14 1.13 2.69
CA GLU A 18 -16.06 0.03 3.65
C GLU A 18 -16.72 -1.25 3.13
N THR A 19 -17.87 -1.14 2.46
CA THR A 19 -18.56 -2.30 1.87
C THR A 19 -17.76 -2.90 0.73
N VAL A 20 -17.22 -2.08 -0.16
CA VAL A 20 -16.35 -2.51 -1.27
C VAL A 20 -15.06 -3.14 -0.74
N LEU A 21 -14.46 -2.57 0.31
CA LEU A 21 -13.31 -3.17 0.98
C LEU A 21 -13.66 -4.53 1.59
N LYS A 22 -14.77 -4.65 2.34
CA LYS A 22 -15.21 -5.93 2.93
C LYS A 22 -15.44 -7.02 1.88
N VAL A 23 -16.12 -6.68 0.78
CA VAL A 23 -16.38 -7.61 -0.34
C VAL A 23 -15.07 -8.03 -1.03
N ASN A 24 -14.10 -7.12 -1.13
CA ASN A 24 -12.81 -7.46 -1.72
C ASN A 24 -11.98 -8.36 -0.79
N VAL A 25 -11.98 -8.09 0.52
CA VAL A 25 -11.22 -8.85 1.53
C VAL A 25 -11.71 -10.30 1.64
N SER A 26 -13.02 -10.57 1.52
CA SER A 26 -13.52 -11.96 1.58
C SER A 26 -12.93 -12.88 0.50
N ARG A 27 -12.41 -12.32 -0.60
CA ARG A 27 -11.77 -13.07 -1.68
C ARG A 27 -10.41 -13.65 -1.28
N LEU A 28 -9.77 -13.06 -0.27
CA LEU A 28 -8.50 -13.50 0.28
C LEU A 28 -8.62 -14.76 1.15
N ALA A 29 -9.84 -15.07 1.65
CA ALA A 29 -10.11 -16.27 2.44
C ALA A 29 -10.07 -17.58 1.62
N ASN A 30 -9.99 -17.49 0.28
CA ASN A 30 -9.86 -18.67 -0.57
C ASN A 30 -8.45 -19.30 -0.41
N PRO A 31 -8.34 -20.61 -0.06
CA PRO A 31 -7.04 -21.25 0.14
C PRO A 31 -6.12 -21.23 -1.08
N ARG A 32 -6.67 -21.35 -2.30
CA ARG A 32 -5.91 -21.25 -3.56
C ARG A 32 -5.35 -19.84 -3.73
N THR A 33 -6.12 -18.80 -3.41
CA THR A 33 -5.63 -17.40 -3.42
C THR A 33 -4.43 -17.25 -2.49
N LYS A 34 -4.54 -17.75 -1.24
CA LYS A 34 -3.44 -17.66 -0.25
C LYS A 34 -2.18 -18.37 -0.74
N MET A 35 -2.33 -19.58 -1.28
CA MET A 35 -1.23 -20.33 -1.86
C MET A 35 -0.55 -19.56 -3.00
N LEU A 36 -1.32 -18.98 -3.93
CA LEU A 36 -0.80 -18.20 -5.05
C LEU A 36 -0.09 -16.92 -4.58
N LEU A 37 -0.64 -16.20 -3.60
CA LEU A 37 0.01 -15.03 -3.00
C LEU A 37 1.37 -15.39 -2.38
N GLN A 38 1.44 -16.51 -1.64
CA GLN A 38 2.67 -16.99 -1.02
C GLN A 38 3.69 -17.47 -2.04
N LEU A 39 3.26 -18.22 -3.06
CA LEU A 39 4.12 -18.74 -4.12
C LEU A 39 4.89 -17.62 -4.83
N MET A 40 4.21 -16.51 -5.11
CA MET A 40 4.80 -15.40 -5.86
C MET A 40 5.62 -14.45 -4.98
N TRP A 41 5.53 -14.56 -3.66
CA TRP A 41 6.30 -13.70 -2.78
C TRP A 41 7.76 -14.20 -2.63
N PRO A 42 8.78 -13.31 -2.57
CA PRO A 42 10.16 -13.70 -2.31
C PRO A 42 10.30 -14.54 -1.04
N GLN A 43 11.04 -15.64 -1.12
CA GLN A 43 11.23 -16.57 0.01
C GLN A 43 12.57 -16.38 0.73
N ASP A 44 13.61 -15.93 0.03
CA ASP A 44 14.91 -15.64 0.63
C ASP A 44 15.14 -14.13 0.78
N PHE A 45 16.06 -13.79 1.68
CA PHE A 45 16.32 -12.39 2.05
C PHE A 45 16.98 -11.59 0.91
N ALA A 46 17.81 -12.21 0.07
CA ALA A 46 18.51 -11.49 -0.99
C ALA A 46 17.53 -11.07 -2.10
N ASP A 47 16.62 -11.97 -2.49
CA ASP A 47 15.50 -11.66 -3.37
C ASP A 47 14.59 -10.61 -2.74
N LEU A 48 14.19 -10.78 -1.47
CA LEU A 48 13.33 -9.81 -0.77
C LEU A 48 13.95 -8.40 -0.72
N SER A 49 15.25 -8.29 -0.46
CA SER A 49 15.97 -7.01 -0.45
C SER A 49 15.93 -6.36 -1.82
N THR A 50 16.20 -7.11 -2.89
CA THR A 50 16.15 -6.60 -4.27
C THR A 50 14.74 -6.21 -4.66
N PHE A 51 13.77 -7.07 -4.36
CA PHE A 51 12.35 -6.89 -4.61
C PHE A 51 11.80 -5.63 -3.94
N SER A 52 12.23 -5.36 -2.70
CA SER A 52 11.82 -4.16 -1.97
C SER A 52 12.24 -2.86 -2.67
N ILE A 53 13.46 -2.84 -3.22
CA ILE A 53 13.99 -1.69 -3.95
C ILE A 53 13.19 -1.49 -5.24
N ILE A 54 12.90 -2.58 -5.98
CA ILE A 54 12.11 -2.54 -7.21
C ILE A 54 10.72 -1.93 -6.96
N ILE A 55 10.03 -2.34 -5.90
CA ILE A 55 8.72 -1.76 -5.56
C ILE A 55 8.83 -0.27 -5.28
N CYS A 56 9.80 0.15 -4.46
CA CYS A 56 9.96 1.59 -4.15
C CYS A 56 10.34 2.43 -5.37
N GLU A 57 11.16 1.89 -6.27
CA GLU A 57 11.46 2.56 -7.54
C GLU A 57 10.24 2.68 -8.44
N GLU A 58 9.42 1.64 -8.50
CA GLU A 58 8.19 1.65 -9.28
C GLU A 58 7.18 2.67 -8.72
N ILE A 59 7.07 2.79 -7.40
CA ILE A 59 6.28 3.85 -6.73
C ILE A 59 6.75 5.24 -7.17
N ILE A 60 8.07 5.49 -7.12
CA ILE A 60 8.67 6.76 -7.53
C ILE A 60 8.43 7.04 -9.02
N ARG A 61 8.50 5.99 -9.86
CA ARG A 61 8.28 6.11 -11.30
C ARG A 61 6.82 6.48 -11.61
N ILE A 62 5.86 5.89 -10.90
CA ILE A 62 4.43 6.18 -11.05
C ILE A 62 4.10 7.58 -10.51
N ASP A 63 4.68 7.94 -9.38
CA ASP A 63 4.45 9.23 -8.74
C ASP A 63 5.76 9.86 -8.22
N PRO A 64 6.38 10.76 -9.00
CA PRO A 64 7.62 11.44 -8.64
C PRO A 64 7.54 12.31 -7.37
N PHE A 65 6.34 12.54 -6.81
CA PHE A 65 6.19 13.18 -5.50
C PHE A 65 7.02 12.48 -4.42
N TRP A 66 7.05 11.14 -4.44
CA TRP A 66 7.79 10.33 -3.47
C TRP A 66 9.29 10.60 -3.47
N THR A 67 9.88 10.94 -4.63
CA THR A 67 11.30 11.37 -4.70
C THR A 67 11.54 12.63 -3.87
N LYS A 68 10.67 13.63 -3.99
CA LYS A 68 10.81 14.90 -3.25
C LYS A 68 10.67 14.65 -1.75
N MET A 69 9.72 13.80 -1.35
CA MET A 69 9.58 13.39 0.05
C MET A 69 10.84 12.69 0.56
N PHE A 70 11.38 11.74 -0.19
CA PHE A 70 12.58 10.98 0.19
C PHE A 70 13.86 11.82 0.23
N ILE A 71 13.93 12.95 -0.49
CA ILE A 71 15.05 13.90 -0.40
C ILE A 71 14.87 14.85 0.78
N SER A 72 13.65 15.30 1.05
CA SER A 72 13.36 16.36 2.03
C SER A 72 13.11 15.87 3.46
N SER A 73 13.18 14.56 3.70
CA SER A 73 13.00 13.97 5.03
C SER A 73 14.15 14.33 5.98
N LYS A 74 13.88 14.30 7.29
CA LYS A 74 14.90 14.51 8.34
C LYS A 74 16.09 13.54 8.23
N ASP A 75 15.83 12.35 7.69
CA ASP A 75 16.83 11.35 7.31
C ASP A 75 16.63 11.03 5.81
N PRO A 76 17.37 11.71 4.89
CA PRO A 76 17.18 11.57 3.46
C PRO A 76 17.41 10.14 2.96
N CYS A 77 16.39 9.59 2.30
CA CYS A 77 16.46 8.30 1.63
C CYS A 77 17.15 8.42 0.26
N ILE A 78 16.99 9.55 -0.42
CA ILE A 78 17.62 9.81 -1.71
C ILE A 78 18.48 11.08 -1.59
N THR A 79 19.72 11.02 -2.07
CA THR A 79 20.59 12.21 -2.10
C THR A 79 20.13 13.19 -3.17
N ILE A 80 20.58 14.45 -3.11
CA ILE A 80 20.29 15.45 -4.16
C ILE A 80 20.79 14.99 -5.54
N LYS A 81 21.80 14.11 -5.58
CA LYS A 81 22.34 13.51 -6.80
C LYS A 81 21.55 12.28 -7.30
N GLY A 82 20.49 11.88 -6.59
CA GLY A 82 19.66 10.73 -6.94
C GLY A 82 20.18 9.38 -6.41
N GLU A 83 21.16 9.37 -5.51
CA GLU A 83 21.72 8.13 -4.97
C GLU A 83 20.83 7.58 -3.83
N LYS A 84 20.53 6.28 -3.86
CA LYS A 84 19.75 5.60 -2.82
C LYS A 84 20.63 5.31 -1.60
N THR A 85 20.22 5.81 -0.43
CA THR A 85 20.98 5.65 0.82
C THR A 85 20.69 4.32 1.52
N ALA A 86 21.41 4.02 2.60
CA ALA A 86 21.07 2.91 3.48
C ALA A 86 19.67 3.07 4.09
N THR A 87 19.25 4.31 4.37
CA THR A 87 17.90 4.65 4.85
C THR A 87 16.84 4.24 3.83
N PHE A 88 17.06 4.50 2.53
CA PHE A 88 16.14 4.04 1.49
C PHE A 88 15.96 2.53 1.50
N ARG A 89 17.05 1.76 1.57
CA ARG A 89 16.97 0.29 1.61
C ARG A 89 16.20 -0.20 2.84
N LYS A 90 16.40 0.46 3.99
CA LYS A 90 15.66 0.15 5.22
C LYS A 90 14.16 0.45 5.06
N GLN A 91 13.78 1.59 4.49
CA GLN A 91 12.38 1.93 4.24
C GLN A 91 11.72 0.98 3.23
N ALA A 92 12.44 0.61 2.18
CA ALA A 92 12.00 -0.38 1.22
C ALA A 92 11.68 -1.72 1.90
N LEU A 93 12.58 -2.19 2.76
CA LEU A 93 12.36 -3.41 3.55
C LEU A 93 11.14 -3.30 4.48
N LEU A 94 10.92 -2.15 5.12
CA LEU A 94 9.74 -1.93 5.96
C LEU A 94 8.43 -1.99 5.15
N LEU A 95 8.42 -1.45 3.94
CA LEU A 95 7.25 -1.53 3.06
C LEU A 95 6.90 -2.99 2.73
N VAL A 96 7.89 -3.79 2.31
CA VAL A 96 7.63 -5.19 1.98
C VAL A 96 7.29 -6.03 3.21
N ASP A 97 7.81 -5.69 4.39
CA ASP A 97 7.41 -6.35 5.65
C ASP A 97 5.93 -6.12 5.98
N ILE A 98 5.42 -4.90 5.76
CA ILE A 98 3.99 -4.58 5.92
C ILE A 98 3.15 -5.41 4.94
N ILE A 99 3.56 -5.47 3.66
CA ILE A 99 2.83 -6.25 2.64
C ILE A 99 2.87 -7.75 2.98
N GLN A 100 4.03 -8.27 3.38
CA GLN A 100 4.18 -9.66 3.82
C GLN A 100 3.30 -9.97 5.03
N THR A 101 3.20 -9.04 5.98
CA THR A 101 2.31 -9.18 7.14
C THR A 101 0.85 -9.23 6.67
N ALA A 102 0.44 -8.39 5.73
CA ALA A 102 -0.90 -8.47 5.13
C ALA A 102 -1.16 -9.82 4.43
N VAL A 103 -0.19 -10.38 3.72
CA VAL A 103 -0.31 -11.71 3.09
C VAL A 103 -0.46 -12.81 4.15
N LYS A 104 0.28 -12.73 5.27
CA LYS A 104 0.15 -13.70 6.37
C LYS A 104 -1.24 -13.65 7.01
N HIS A 105 -1.80 -12.46 7.14
CA HIS A 105 -3.14 -12.20 7.69
C HIS A 105 -4.21 -12.05 6.61
N ALA A 106 -4.01 -12.60 5.41
CA ALA A 106 -4.92 -12.37 4.28
C ALA A 106 -6.38 -12.82 4.56
N GLU A 107 -6.57 -13.84 5.41
CA GLU A 107 -7.89 -14.32 5.84
C GLU A 107 -8.64 -13.29 6.72
N ASP A 108 -7.91 -12.41 7.40
CA ASP A 108 -8.45 -11.39 8.29
C ASP A 108 -7.48 -10.20 8.42
N LEU A 109 -7.56 -9.29 7.43
CA LEU A 109 -6.72 -8.10 7.40
C LEU A 109 -7.03 -7.11 8.54
N SER A 110 -8.14 -7.27 9.28
CA SER A 110 -8.45 -6.39 10.42
C SER A 110 -7.38 -6.48 11.52
N GLN A 111 -6.65 -7.59 11.58
CA GLN A 111 -5.57 -7.81 12.55
C GLN A 111 -4.39 -6.83 12.38
N ILE A 112 -4.24 -6.23 11.20
CA ILE A 112 -3.18 -5.24 10.93
C ILE A 112 -3.73 -3.81 10.83
N GLU A 113 -5.02 -3.60 11.05
CA GLU A 113 -5.67 -2.30 10.86
C GLU A 113 -5.05 -1.20 11.73
N ASP A 114 -4.92 -1.47 13.04
CA ASP A 114 -4.34 -0.53 13.99
C ASP A 114 -2.89 -0.17 13.65
N LEU A 115 -2.12 -1.13 13.13
CA LEU A 115 -0.75 -0.91 12.68
C LEU A 115 -0.73 0.07 11.51
N LEU A 116 -1.57 -0.15 10.50
CA LEU A 116 -1.66 0.68 9.30
C LEU A 116 -2.15 2.11 9.61
N ILE A 117 -3.13 2.25 10.51
CA ILE A 117 -3.61 3.56 10.96
C ILE A 117 -2.50 4.32 11.71
N LYS A 118 -1.75 3.64 12.59
CA LYS A 118 -0.59 4.24 13.29
C LYS A 118 0.50 4.66 12.30
N LEU A 119 0.75 3.88 11.25
CA LEU A 119 1.67 4.25 10.19
C LEU A 119 1.21 5.50 9.45
N GLY A 120 -0.09 5.62 9.12
CA GLY A 120 -0.66 6.82 8.51
C GLY A 120 -0.41 8.09 9.34
N ARG A 121 -0.63 8.03 10.66
CA ARG A 121 -0.34 9.17 11.56
C ARG A 121 1.14 9.57 11.53
N ARG A 122 2.04 8.59 11.58
CA ARG A 122 3.49 8.83 11.46
C ARG A 122 3.85 9.48 10.12
N HIS A 123 3.24 9.06 9.01
CA HIS A 123 3.52 9.68 7.73
C HIS A 123 3.20 11.19 7.73
N VAL A 124 2.14 11.63 8.41
CA VAL A 124 1.86 13.07 8.56
C VAL A 124 2.87 13.78 9.47
N GLU A 125 3.31 13.15 10.56
CA GLU A 125 4.31 13.73 11.47
C GLU A 125 5.69 13.92 10.82
N TYR A 126 6.07 13.01 9.92
CA TYR A 126 7.38 12.99 9.28
C TYR A 126 7.41 13.61 7.88
N CYS A 127 6.26 13.71 7.20
CA CYS A 127 6.18 14.39 5.92
C CYS A 127 5.74 15.85 6.10
N SER A 128 6.11 16.71 5.16
CA SER A 128 5.60 18.08 5.13
C SER A 128 4.07 18.08 4.94
N ALA A 129 3.41 19.19 5.32
CA ALA A 129 1.95 19.38 5.33
C ALA A 129 1.22 19.14 3.97
N ASN A 130 1.93 18.72 2.92
CA ASN A 130 1.41 18.52 1.57
C ASN A 130 1.31 17.03 1.16
N THR A 131 1.62 16.06 2.04
CA THR A 131 1.39 14.64 1.72
C THR A 131 -0.10 14.34 1.73
N HIS A 132 -0.72 14.46 0.56
CA HIS A 132 -2.12 14.16 0.35
C HIS A 132 -2.34 12.65 0.12
N THR A 133 -3.49 12.12 0.54
CA THR A 133 -3.83 10.69 0.41
C THR A 133 -3.90 10.23 -1.05
N SER A 134 -4.00 11.16 -2.01
CA SER A 134 -3.96 10.88 -3.46
C SER A 134 -2.66 10.24 -3.94
N HIS A 135 -1.55 10.40 -3.21
CA HIS A 135 -0.27 9.80 -3.58
C HIS A 135 -0.18 8.30 -3.21
N LEU A 136 -1.10 7.80 -2.37
CA LEU A 136 -1.09 6.40 -1.91
C LEU A 136 -1.49 5.40 -3.00
N ASP A 137 -2.26 5.83 -4.00
CA ASP A 137 -2.66 4.95 -5.12
C ASP A 137 -1.44 4.42 -5.89
N ALA A 138 -0.34 5.18 -5.91
CA ALA A 138 0.92 4.76 -6.52
C ALA A 138 1.48 3.47 -5.90
N ILE A 139 1.23 3.22 -4.60
CA ILE A 139 1.68 2.02 -3.90
C ILE A 139 0.97 0.77 -4.46
N THR A 140 -0.36 0.82 -4.60
CA THR A 140 -1.11 -0.32 -5.15
C THR A 140 -0.74 -0.56 -6.61
N ILE A 141 -0.64 0.51 -7.42
CA ILE A 141 -0.30 0.38 -8.85
C ILE A 141 1.11 -0.21 -9.00
N ALA A 142 2.09 0.26 -8.22
CA ALA A 142 3.44 -0.28 -8.24
C ALA A 142 3.49 -1.75 -7.87
N LEU A 143 2.80 -2.13 -6.78
CA LEU A 143 2.70 -3.51 -6.35
C LEU A 143 2.13 -4.40 -7.46
N LEU A 144 1.07 -3.95 -8.14
CA LEU A 144 0.47 -4.70 -9.24
C LEU A 144 1.41 -4.85 -10.44
N ASN A 145 2.11 -3.78 -10.85
CA ASN A 145 3.06 -3.86 -11.96
C ASN A 145 4.20 -4.83 -11.66
N VAL A 146 4.77 -4.76 -10.45
CA VAL A 146 5.86 -5.64 -10.03
C VAL A 146 5.40 -7.09 -9.93
N MET A 147 4.20 -7.33 -9.38
CA MET A 147 3.62 -8.67 -9.31
C MET A 147 3.29 -9.24 -10.70
N HIS A 148 2.88 -8.39 -11.64
CA HIS A 148 2.62 -8.81 -13.01
C HIS A 148 3.86 -9.39 -13.67
N VAL A 149 4.99 -8.68 -13.62
CA VAL A 149 6.28 -9.17 -14.12
C VAL A 149 6.68 -10.48 -13.44
N ARG A 150 6.41 -10.61 -12.13
CA ARG A 150 6.74 -11.82 -11.36
C ARG A 150 5.81 -13.01 -11.67
N MET A 151 4.57 -12.77 -12.09
CA MET A 151 3.68 -13.84 -12.56
C MET A 151 4.14 -14.44 -13.88
N GLU A 152 4.66 -13.61 -14.79
CA GLU A 152 5.16 -14.08 -16.09
C GLU A 152 6.27 -15.14 -15.92
N SER A 153 7.09 -15.02 -14.87
CA SER A 153 8.12 -16.00 -14.54
C SER A 153 7.62 -17.29 -13.88
N HIS A 154 6.36 -17.34 -13.42
CA HIS A 154 5.75 -18.50 -12.75
C HIS A 154 4.78 -19.30 -13.65
N HIS A 155 4.58 -18.88 -14.91
CA HIS A 155 3.74 -19.58 -15.89
C HIS A 155 2.33 -19.95 -15.41
N LEU A 156 1.70 -19.10 -14.60
CA LEU A 156 0.33 -19.29 -14.13
C LEU A 156 -0.67 -19.28 -15.29
N ASP A 157 -1.76 -20.05 -15.18
CA ASP A 157 -2.86 -19.95 -16.14
C ASP A 157 -3.61 -18.61 -16.00
N LEU A 158 -4.40 -18.25 -17.02
CA LEU A 158 -5.09 -16.96 -17.06
C LEU A 158 -6.02 -16.77 -15.84
N ASN A 159 -6.70 -17.82 -15.38
CA ASN A 159 -7.63 -17.72 -14.26
C ASN A 159 -6.88 -17.45 -12.95
N ASP A 160 -5.77 -18.14 -12.72
CA ASP A 160 -4.89 -17.91 -11.57
C ASP A 160 -4.27 -16.51 -11.61
N GLN A 161 -3.85 -16.03 -12.78
CA GLN A 161 -3.35 -14.66 -12.96
C GLN A 161 -4.40 -13.62 -12.58
N PHE A 162 -5.65 -13.75 -13.06
CA PHE A 162 -6.73 -12.84 -12.70
C PHE A 162 -7.06 -12.91 -11.21
N GLN A 163 -7.12 -14.11 -10.64
CA GLN A 163 -7.42 -14.33 -9.23
C GLN A 163 -6.36 -13.67 -8.34
N VAL A 164 -5.08 -13.90 -8.63
CA VAL A 164 -3.99 -13.43 -7.80
C VAL A 164 -3.72 -11.92 -7.96
N MET A 165 -3.89 -11.35 -9.15
CA MET A 165 -3.80 -9.90 -9.34
C MET A 165 -4.89 -9.17 -8.57
N ALA A 166 -6.11 -9.71 -8.61
CA ALA A 166 -7.22 -9.11 -7.89
C ALA A 166 -7.04 -9.27 -6.36
N ALA A 167 -6.32 -10.29 -5.90
CA ALA A 167 -5.93 -10.45 -4.50
C ALA A 167 -4.85 -9.44 -4.09
N TRP A 168 -3.80 -9.25 -4.90
CA TRP A 168 -2.79 -8.20 -4.66
C TRP A 168 -3.39 -6.81 -4.65
N LYS A 169 -4.32 -6.54 -5.57
CA LYS A 169 -5.06 -5.27 -5.59
C LYS A 169 -5.81 -5.05 -4.28
N THR A 170 -6.50 -6.09 -3.80
CA THR A 170 -7.22 -6.04 -2.53
C THR A 170 -6.29 -5.71 -1.35
N ILE A 171 -5.12 -6.37 -1.29
CA ILE A 171 -4.12 -6.12 -0.24
C ILE A 171 -3.61 -4.68 -0.32
N GLY A 172 -3.21 -4.21 -1.51
CA GLY A 172 -2.72 -2.85 -1.72
C GLY A 172 -3.78 -1.80 -1.36
N ASP A 173 -5.00 -1.94 -1.88
CA ASP A 173 -6.12 -1.03 -1.59
C ASP A 173 -6.44 -0.98 -0.09
N TYR A 174 -6.42 -2.14 0.59
CA TYR A 174 -6.66 -2.19 2.04
C TYR A 174 -5.57 -1.44 2.81
N ILE A 175 -4.30 -1.71 2.50
CA ILE A 175 -3.15 -1.02 3.10
C ILE A 175 -3.28 0.50 2.93
N CYS A 176 -3.45 0.96 1.68
CA CYS A 176 -3.57 2.38 1.38
C CYS A 176 -4.79 3.01 2.05
N SER A 177 -5.93 2.33 2.09
CA SER A 177 -7.13 2.84 2.74
C SER A 177 -6.94 3.04 4.25
N ARG A 178 -6.32 2.09 4.96
CA ARG A 178 -6.12 2.22 6.41
C ARG A 178 -5.05 3.27 6.75
N ILE A 179 -4.00 3.37 5.93
CA ILE A 179 -3.00 4.45 6.05
C ILE A 179 -3.66 5.82 5.83
N ALA A 180 -4.49 5.96 4.79
CA ALA A 180 -5.24 7.19 4.51
C ALA A 180 -6.11 7.62 5.71
N CYS A 181 -6.83 6.67 6.32
CA CYS A 181 -7.59 6.95 7.55
C CYS A 181 -6.69 7.49 8.67
N GLY A 182 -5.48 6.94 8.85
CA GLY A 182 -4.53 7.45 9.83
C GLY A 182 -4.05 8.88 9.54
N MET A 183 -3.90 9.23 8.26
CA MET A 183 -3.48 10.57 7.84
C MET A 183 -4.58 11.63 8.04
N GLU A 184 -5.84 11.28 7.82
CA GLU A 184 -7.00 12.18 7.94
C GLU A 184 -7.44 12.45 9.39
N VAL A 185 -6.95 11.66 10.36
CA VAL A 185 -7.32 11.79 11.79
C VAL A 185 -6.58 12.94 12.49
N LEU A 186 -5.55 13.53 11.87
CA LEU A 186 -4.81 14.63 12.46
C LEU A 186 -5.47 15.99 12.08
N PRO A 187 -5.97 16.76 13.06
CA PRO A 187 -6.66 18.03 12.84
C PRO A 187 -5.73 19.17 12.42
#